data_AF-A0A142EQ57-F1
#
_entry.id   AF-A0A142EQ57-F1
#
_cell.length_a   1.000
_cell.length_b   1.000
_cell.length_c   1.000
_cell.angle_alpha   90.00
_cell.angle_beta   90.00
_cell.angle_gamma   90.00
#
_symmetry.space_group_name_H-M   'P 1'
#
loop_
_entity.id
_entity.type
_entity.pdbx_description
1 polymer ?
#
loop_
_entity_poly.entity_id
_entity_poly.type
_entity_poly.pdbx_seq_one_letter_code
_entity_poly.pdbx_strand_id
1 'polypeptide(L)'
;MKKALITLTFVMLSLAVWAQNQFPSQMWHKGNIVLAEGATVSGLVKYDLENNLVQLQTETVTTYTASNVESFEIFDETYGGIRKFYSLPYAINSNYEVPTFFEILTQGENIALLCREYIATDNRGMNNWGGGMMMNPLWGPASFSGYRLAFNYYFFKDGRLEKYSLKKKDLFTMLPGYEDEINLFMRKNRLEHDRRGDLLRITAYYNELKN
;
A
#
# COMPACT_ATOMS: atom_id res chain seq x y z
N MET A 1 -45.14 -18.70 -0.99
CA MET A 1 -43.76 -19.21 -0.95
C MET A 1 -42.81 -18.48 -1.91
N LYS A 2 -43.08 -18.40 -3.22
CA LYS A 2 -42.20 -17.71 -4.20
C LYS A 2 -41.91 -16.24 -3.87
N LYS A 3 -42.91 -15.49 -3.40
CA LYS A 3 -42.75 -14.07 -3.00
C LYS A 3 -41.81 -13.90 -1.80
N ALA A 4 -41.90 -14.80 -0.81
CA ALA A 4 -41.03 -14.77 0.38
C ALA A 4 -39.58 -15.14 0.05
N LEU A 5 -39.37 -16.03 -0.92
CA LEU A 5 -38.03 -16.38 -1.40
C LEU A 5 -37.36 -15.18 -2.11
N ILE A 6 -38.13 -14.43 -2.91
CA ILE A 6 -37.63 -13.24 -3.63
C ILE A 6 -37.26 -12.12 -2.65
N THR A 7 -38.09 -11.87 -1.63
CA THR A 7 -37.75 -10.88 -0.59
C THR A 7 -36.51 -11.29 0.19
N LEU A 8 -36.35 -12.58 0.52
CA LEU A 8 -35.17 -13.07 1.23
C LEU A 8 -33.89 -12.90 0.39
N THR A 9 -33.94 -13.16 -0.91
CA THR A 9 -32.82 -12.93 -1.82
C THR A 9 -32.46 -11.44 -1.94
N PHE A 10 -33.46 -10.54 -1.99
CA PHE A 10 -33.21 -9.09 -2.04
C PHE A 10 -32.59 -8.55 -0.75
N VAL A 11 -32.98 -9.08 0.42
CA VAL A 11 -32.38 -8.74 1.72
C VAL A 11 -30.93 -9.27 1.82
N MET A 12 -30.65 -10.46 1.29
CA MET A 12 -29.28 -10.99 1.24
C MET A 12 -28.37 -10.18 0.30
N LEU A 13 -28.91 -9.69 -0.83
CA LEU A 13 -28.17 -8.86 -1.78
C LEU A 13 -27.85 -7.46 -1.23
N SER A 14 -28.71 -6.86 -0.39
CA SER A 14 -28.44 -5.55 0.20
C SER A 14 -27.36 -5.59 1.30
N LEU A 15 -27.21 -6.73 2.00
CA LEU A 15 -26.13 -6.93 2.97
C LEU A 15 -24.75 -7.10 2.30
N ALA A 16 -24.71 -7.64 1.07
CA ALA A 16 -23.47 -7.82 0.32
C ALA A 16 -22.84 -6.49 -0.18
N VAL A 17 -23.62 -5.41 -0.24
CA VAL A 17 -23.14 -4.09 -0.69
C VAL A 17 -22.23 -3.42 0.36
N TRP A 18 -22.44 -3.70 1.65
CA TRP A 18 -21.64 -3.12 2.74
C TRP A 18 -20.24 -3.74 2.89
N ALA A 19 -20.00 -4.89 2.27
CA ALA A 19 -18.70 -5.57 2.28
C ALA A 19 -17.75 -5.08 1.16
N GLN A 20 -18.18 -4.16 0.30
CA GLN A 20 -17.40 -3.70 -0.83
C GLN A 20 -16.63 -2.42 -0.43
N ASN A 21 -15.30 -2.55 -0.34
CA ASN A 21 -14.28 -1.49 -0.21
C ASN A 21 -13.71 -1.21 1.20
N GLN A 22 -13.31 -2.25 1.94
CA GLN A 22 -12.38 -2.06 3.07
C GLN A 22 -10.93 -2.15 2.57
N PHE A 23 -10.13 -1.11 2.83
CA PHE A 23 -8.70 -1.14 2.52
C PHE A 23 -7.92 -1.98 3.53
N PRO A 24 -6.78 -2.59 3.16
CA PRO A 24 -5.97 -3.39 4.08
C PRO A 24 -5.66 -2.69 5.41
N SER A 25 -5.23 -1.43 5.37
CA SER A 25 -4.99 -0.58 6.57
C SER A 25 -6.22 -0.36 7.47
N GLN A 26 -7.43 -0.56 6.97
CA GLN A 26 -8.67 -0.38 7.75
C GLN A 26 -9.11 -1.63 8.52
N MET A 27 -8.52 -2.79 8.21
CA MET A 27 -8.88 -4.09 8.76
C MET A 27 -7.86 -4.57 9.81
N TRP A 28 -8.31 -5.51 10.64
CA TRP A 28 -7.46 -6.24 11.57
C TRP A 28 -6.89 -7.48 10.90
N HIS A 29 -5.58 -7.68 11.01
CA HIS A 29 -4.86 -8.81 10.43
C HIS A 29 -4.21 -9.63 11.53
N LYS A 30 -4.02 -10.93 11.35
CA LYS A 30 -3.15 -11.69 12.26
C LYS A 30 -1.71 -11.25 12.05
N GLY A 31 -0.97 -10.98 13.13
CA GLY A 31 0.37 -10.46 12.99
C GLY A 31 1.18 -10.42 14.27
N ASN A 32 2.43 -9.98 14.12
CA ASN A 32 3.40 -9.80 15.20
C ASN A 32 4.00 -8.40 15.14
N ILE A 33 4.29 -7.81 16.29
CA ILE A 33 4.99 -6.53 16.42
C ILE A 33 6.26 -6.78 17.23
N VAL A 34 7.40 -6.38 16.69
CA VAL A 34 8.69 -6.35 17.36
C VAL A 34 8.92 -4.93 17.87
N LEU A 35 8.93 -4.76 19.19
CA LEU A 35 9.17 -3.48 19.85
C LEU A 35 10.65 -3.11 19.76
N ALA A 36 10.96 -1.82 19.85
CA ALA A 36 12.34 -1.31 19.80
C ALA A 36 13.24 -1.84 20.94
N GLU A 37 12.63 -2.36 22.02
CA GLU A 37 13.32 -3.05 23.12
C GLU A 37 13.60 -4.54 22.85
N GLY A 38 13.19 -5.06 21.69
CA GLY A 38 13.38 -6.44 21.27
C GLY A 38 12.27 -7.42 21.68
N ALA A 39 11.26 -6.96 22.43
CA ALA A 39 10.12 -7.79 22.79
C ALA A 39 9.18 -7.98 21.59
N THR A 40 8.70 -9.20 21.37
CA THR A 40 7.73 -9.52 20.33
C THR A 40 6.36 -9.77 20.94
N VAL A 41 5.34 -9.08 20.42
CA VAL A 41 3.94 -9.22 20.83
C VAL A 41 3.08 -9.66 19.64
N SER A 42 2.22 -10.64 19.88
CA SER A 42 1.39 -11.27 18.85
C SER A 42 -0.09 -10.99 19.08
N GLY A 43 -0.86 -10.85 18.01
CA GLY A 43 -2.30 -10.61 18.10
C GLY A 43 -2.91 -10.16 16.78
N LEU A 44 -4.02 -9.44 16.89
CA LEU A 44 -4.62 -8.76 15.75
C LEU A 44 -3.94 -7.40 15.58
N VAL A 45 -3.37 -7.16 14.42
CA VAL A 45 -2.62 -5.97 14.07
C VAL A 45 -3.42 -5.15 13.06
N LYS A 46 -3.56 -3.85 13.35
CA LYS A 46 -4.09 -2.85 12.42
C LYS A 46 -3.08 -1.72 12.33
N TYR A 47 -2.94 -1.09 11.16
CA TYR A 47 -1.90 -0.11 10.94
C TYR A 47 -2.43 1.12 10.21
N ASP A 48 -1.81 2.26 10.48
CA ASP A 48 -2.01 3.51 9.79
C ASP A 48 -0.64 4.04 9.39
N LEU A 49 -0.28 3.83 8.12
CA LEU A 49 1.00 4.29 7.61
C LEU A 49 1.05 5.82 7.48
N GLU A 50 -0.07 6.52 7.32
CA GLU A 50 -0.07 7.98 7.18
C GLU A 50 0.27 8.65 8.51
N ASN A 51 -0.27 8.12 9.60
CA ASN A 51 -0.03 8.59 10.97
C ASN A 51 1.15 7.88 11.67
N ASN A 52 1.80 6.92 11.02
CA ASN A 52 2.88 6.09 11.58
C ASN A 52 2.48 5.37 12.89
N LEU A 53 1.28 4.78 12.89
CA LEU A 53 0.73 4.05 14.03
C LEU A 53 0.52 2.58 13.69
N VAL A 54 0.71 1.73 14.69
CA VAL A 54 0.30 0.33 14.65
C VAL A 54 -0.44 -0.02 15.93
N GLN A 55 -1.58 -0.67 15.80
CA GLN A 55 -2.45 -1.06 16.88
C GLN A 55 -2.42 -2.57 17.03
N LEU A 56 -2.28 -3.04 18.27
CA LEU A 56 -2.37 -4.44 18.63
C LEU A 56 -3.62 -4.66 19.45
N GLN A 57 -4.45 -5.60 19.02
CA GLN A 57 -5.60 -6.10 19.75
C GLN A 57 -5.32 -7.52 20.25
N THR A 58 -5.29 -7.63 21.59
CA THR A 58 -5.27 -8.90 22.32
C THR A 58 -6.53 -8.95 23.20
N GLU A 59 -6.40 -8.75 24.51
CA GLU A 59 -7.52 -8.50 25.44
C GLU A 59 -7.94 -7.02 25.43
N THR A 60 -6.97 -6.12 25.18
CA THR A 60 -7.17 -4.67 25.03
C THR A 60 -6.55 -4.20 23.72
N VAL A 61 -6.89 -2.97 23.29
CA VAL A 61 -6.28 -2.33 22.12
C VAL A 61 -5.16 -1.40 22.58
N THR A 62 -3.92 -1.73 22.22
CA THR A 62 -2.74 -0.90 22.48
C THR A 62 -2.27 -0.25 21.19
N THR A 63 -1.91 1.03 21.23
CA THR A 63 -1.39 1.76 20.05
C THR A 63 0.07 2.08 20.25
N TYR A 64 0.90 1.73 19.27
CA TYR A 64 2.32 2.02 19.22
C TYR A 64 2.63 2.99 18.08
N THR A 65 3.69 3.77 18.26
CA THR A 65 4.24 4.64 17.21
C THR A 65 5.45 3.99 16.57
N ALA A 66 5.87 4.49 15.40
CA ALA A 66 7.11 4.06 14.75
C ALA A 66 8.37 4.20 15.63
N SER A 67 8.38 5.06 16.65
CA SER A 67 9.51 5.17 17.59
C SER A 67 9.58 4.03 18.61
N ASN A 68 8.48 3.33 18.85
CA ASN A 68 8.41 2.23 19.82
C ASN A 68 8.52 0.86 19.16
N VAL A 69 8.51 0.80 17.83
CA VAL A 69 8.39 -0.43 17.05
C VAL A 69 9.57 -0.52 16.10
N GLU A 70 10.29 -1.63 16.14
CA GLU A 70 11.34 -1.94 15.18
C GLU A 70 10.73 -2.42 13.86
N SER A 71 9.84 -3.41 13.96
CA SER A 71 9.14 -3.97 12.80
C SER A 71 7.79 -4.57 13.19
N PHE A 72 6.92 -4.76 12.21
CA PHE A 72 5.73 -5.57 12.38
C PHE A 72 5.42 -6.35 11.11
N GLU A 73 4.74 -7.47 11.25
CA GLU A 73 4.28 -8.29 10.15
C GLU A 73 2.80 -8.58 10.28
N ILE A 74 2.14 -8.64 9.13
CA ILE A 74 0.72 -9.00 9.04
C ILE A 74 0.56 -10.11 8.00
N PHE A 75 -0.39 -11.00 8.27
CA PHE A 75 -0.91 -11.92 7.28
C PHE A 75 -2.10 -11.27 6.56
N ASP A 76 -1.88 -10.87 5.31
CA ASP A 76 -2.91 -10.24 4.49
C ASP A 76 -3.77 -11.33 3.84
N GLU A 77 -4.98 -11.53 4.39
CA GLU A 77 -5.94 -12.52 3.88
C GLU A 77 -6.49 -12.13 2.49
N THR A 78 -6.41 -10.86 2.11
CA THR A 78 -6.95 -10.37 0.82
C THR A 78 -6.01 -10.68 -0.34
N TYR A 79 -4.71 -10.45 -0.13
CA TYR A 79 -3.69 -10.65 -1.16
C TYR A 79 -2.92 -11.97 -1.04
N GLY A 80 -3.09 -12.69 0.08
CA GLY A 80 -2.42 -13.96 0.34
C GLY A 80 -0.91 -13.77 0.52
N GLY A 81 -0.47 -13.46 1.74
CA GLY A 81 0.96 -13.39 2.04
C GLY A 81 1.28 -12.68 3.34
N ILE A 82 2.54 -12.81 3.76
CA ILE A 82 3.09 -12.07 4.89
C ILE A 82 3.65 -10.76 4.35
N ARG A 83 3.12 -9.64 4.84
CA ARG A 83 3.65 -8.30 4.57
C ARG A 83 4.46 -7.86 5.79
N LYS A 84 5.69 -7.41 5.56
CA LYS A 84 6.61 -6.98 6.60
C LYS A 84 6.86 -5.49 6.50
N PHE A 85 6.81 -4.83 7.65
CA PHE A 85 6.94 -3.40 7.79
C PHE A 85 8.06 -3.09 8.78
N TYR A 86 8.87 -2.10 8.47
CA TYR A 86 10.00 -1.67 9.30
C TYR A 86 9.88 -0.20 9.62
N SER A 87 10.32 0.17 10.83
CA SER A 87 10.51 1.55 11.21
C SER A 87 11.89 2.00 10.76
N LEU A 88 11.94 2.92 9.79
CA LEU A 88 13.18 3.47 9.26
C LEU A 88 13.21 5.00 9.45
N PRO A 89 14.38 5.59 9.76
CA PRO A 89 14.54 7.03 9.73
C PRO A 89 14.24 7.58 8.33
N TYR A 90 13.33 8.55 8.23
CA TYR A 90 13.03 9.23 6.98
C TYR A 90 12.75 10.71 7.19
N ALA A 91 13.33 11.54 6.31
CA ALA A 91 13.14 12.97 6.27
C ALA A 91 12.14 13.35 5.16
N ILE A 92 10.97 13.86 5.53
CA ILE A 92 9.95 14.24 4.54
C ILE A 92 10.34 15.57 3.84
N ASN A 93 10.80 16.58 4.58
CA ASN A 93 11.12 17.93 4.07
C ASN A 93 12.15 18.70 4.93
N SER A 94 12.90 18.03 5.81
CA SER A 94 13.81 18.64 6.79
C SER A 94 15.12 17.86 6.88
N ASN A 95 16.14 18.42 7.53
CA ASN A 95 17.35 17.67 7.89
C ASN A 95 17.13 16.72 9.09
N TYR A 96 15.92 16.69 9.65
CA TYR A 96 15.58 15.82 10.77
C TYR A 96 14.83 14.58 10.29
N GLU A 97 15.39 13.42 10.56
CA GLU A 97 14.80 12.12 10.25
C GLU A 97 13.92 11.66 11.42
N VAL A 98 12.71 11.19 11.12
CA VAL A 98 11.80 10.61 12.10
C VAL A 98 11.57 9.13 11.78
N PRO A 99 11.46 8.26 12.80
CA PRO A 99 11.03 6.88 12.61
C PRO A 99 9.71 6.84 11.86
N THR A 100 9.68 6.06 10.78
CA THR A 100 8.59 6.04 9.82
C THR A 100 8.39 4.62 9.33
N PHE A 101 7.13 4.16 9.23
CA PHE A 101 6.85 2.81 8.76
C PHE A 101 6.93 2.68 7.24
N PHE A 102 7.61 1.62 6.78
CA PHE A 102 7.70 1.23 5.38
C PHE A 102 7.45 -0.27 5.21
N GLU A 103 6.67 -0.65 4.21
CA GLU A 103 6.54 -2.04 3.78
C GLU A 103 7.73 -2.41 2.88
N ILE A 104 8.33 -3.59 3.07
CA ILE A 104 9.34 -4.12 2.16
C ILE A 104 8.65 -4.95 1.08
N LEU A 105 8.88 -4.59 -0.19
CA LEU A 105 8.36 -5.32 -1.35
C LEU A 105 9.37 -6.34 -1.88
N THR A 106 10.64 -5.97 -1.96
CA THR A 106 11.73 -6.88 -2.32
C THR A 106 13.05 -6.34 -1.76
N GLN A 107 13.97 -7.24 -1.42
CA GLN A 107 15.28 -6.94 -0.86
C GLN A 107 16.33 -7.77 -1.58
N GLY A 108 17.34 -7.11 -2.12
CA GLY A 108 18.58 -7.73 -2.60
C GLY A 108 19.77 -7.26 -1.77
N GLU A 109 20.98 -7.63 -2.16
CA GLU A 109 22.20 -7.28 -1.43
C GLU A 109 22.46 -5.77 -1.40
N ASN A 110 22.17 -5.09 -2.52
CA ASN A 110 22.54 -3.68 -2.71
C ASN A 110 21.34 -2.73 -2.68
N ILE A 111 20.16 -3.19 -3.09
CA ILE A 111 18.95 -2.37 -3.21
C ILE A 111 17.75 -3.10 -2.61
N ALA A 112 16.96 -2.37 -1.83
CA ALA A 112 15.63 -2.78 -1.43
C ALA A 112 14.56 -1.83 -1.98
N LEU A 113 13.43 -2.38 -2.41
CA LEU A 113 12.24 -1.63 -2.77
C LEU A 113 11.28 -1.64 -1.59
N LEU A 114 10.88 -0.45 -1.17
CA LEU A 114 9.92 -0.23 -0.10
C LEU A 114 8.71 0.55 -0.61
N CYS A 115 7.58 0.42 0.08
CA CYS A 115 6.40 1.22 -0.21
C CYS A 115 5.63 1.66 1.02
N ARG A 116 4.82 2.70 0.82
CA ARG A 116 3.79 3.16 1.77
C ARG A 116 2.47 3.29 1.04
N GLU A 117 1.49 2.50 1.46
CA GLU A 117 0.11 2.63 0.99
C GLU A 117 -0.57 3.86 1.60
N TYR A 118 -1.49 4.45 0.84
CA TYR A 118 -2.36 5.53 1.27
C TYR A 118 -3.67 5.47 0.50
N ILE A 119 -4.72 6.04 1.06
CA ILE A 119 -6.03 6.10 0.41
C ILE A 119 -6.10 7.40 -0.38
N ALA A 120 -6.13 7.28 -1.71
CA ALA A 120 -6.25 8.42 -2.60
C ALA A 120 -7.71 8.63 -3.01
N THR A 121 -8.13 9.89 -3.03
CA THR A 121 -9.41 10.30 -3.60
C THR A 121 -9.31 10.33 -5.13
N ASP A 122 -10.16 9.56 -5.82
CA ASP A 122 -10.23 9.53 -7.26
C ASP A 122 -11.46 10.29 -7.77
N ASN A 123 -11.20 11.43 -8.42
CA ASN A 123 -12.21 12.26 -9.07
C ASN A 123 -12.32 11.98 -10.58
N ARG A 124 -11.61 10.99 -11.14
CA ARG A 124 -11.58 10.72 -12.59
C ARG A 124 -12.91 10.21 -13.15
N GLY A 125 -13.80 9.70 -12.29
CA GLY A 125 -15.19 9.35 -12.65
C GLY A 125 -16.07 10.56 -12.98
N MET A 126 -15.65 11.76 -12.58
CA MET A 126 -16.42 13.00 -12.75
C MET A 126 -16.60 13.41 -14.22
N ASN A 127 -15.76 12.89 -15.12
CA ASN A 127 -15.81 13.24 -16.55
C ASN A 127 -16.44 12.15 -17.45
N ASN A 128 -16.68 10.94 -16.93
CA ASN A 128 -17.15 9.80 -17.73
C ASN A 128 -18.65 9.48 -17.53
N TRP A 129 -19.28 10.05 -16.50
CA TRP A 129 -20.76 10.11 -16.38
C TRP A 129 -21.28 11.44 -16.93
N GLY A 130 -21.20 11.55 -18.27
CA GLY A 130 -21.97 12.49 -19.10
C GLY A 130 -22.07 13.92 -18.54
N GLY A 131 -21.15 14.78 -18.96
CA GLY A 131 -21.17 16.23 -18.72
C GLY A 131 -22.39 16.97 -19.28
N GLY A 132 -23.59 16.64 -18.79
CA GLY A 132 -24.84 17.26 -19.22
C GLY A 132 -26.13 16.79 -18.54
N MET A 133 -26.18 15.70 -17.76
CA MET A 133 -27.48 15.08 -17.40
C MET A 133 -27.75 14.81 -15.91
N MET A 134 -27.01 15.42 -14.97
CA MET A 134 -27.30 15.30 -13.53
C MET A 134 -27.12 16.62 -12.76
N MET A 135 -27.63 17.74 -13.29
CA MET A 135 -27.90 18.92 -12.46
C MET A 135 -29.35 18.85 -11.98
N ASN A 136 -29.57 18.35 -10.76
CA ASN A 136 -30.85 18.54 -10.08
C ASN A 136 -30.83 19.94 -9.44
N PRO A 137 -31.73 20.88 -9.80
CA PRO A 137 -31.73 22.24 -9.23
C PRO A 137 -31.94 22.29 -7.71
N LEU A 138 -32.44 21.21 -7.11
CA LEU A 138 -32.76 21.15 -5.67
C LEU A 138 -31.64 20.53 -4.81
N TRP A 139 -30.71 19.78 -5.42
CA TRP A 139 -29.63 19.07 -4.75
C TRP A 139 -28.42 19.14 -5.66
N GLY A 140 -27.41 19.92 -5.26
CA GLY A 140 -26.22 20.25 -6.06
C GLY A 140 -25.47 19.04 -6.64
N PRO A 141 -24.39 19.27 -7.41
CA PRO A 141 -23.72 18.23 -8.19
C PRO A 141 -23.41 16.99 -7.35
N ALA A 142 -23.94 15.84 -7.78
CA ALA A 142 -23.71 14.56 -7.13
C ALA A 142 -22.22 14.22 -7.22
N SER A 143 -21.51 14.50 -6.13
CA SER A 143 -20.07 14.30 -6.03
C SER A 143 -19.80 12.83 -5.76
N PHE A 144 -19.68 12.03 -6.82
CA PHE A 144 -19.22 10.64 -6.71
C PHE A 144 -17.70 10.62 -6.64
N SER A 145 -17.17 10.89 -5.45
CA SER A 145 -15.76 10.73 -5.13
C SER A 145 -15.49 9.28 -4.75
N GLY A 146 -14.74 8.56 -5.57
CA GLY A 146 -14.28 7.20 -5.24
C GLY A 146 -13.00 7.23 -4.41
N TYR A 147 -12.78 6.24 -3.55
CA TYR A 147 -11.50 6.02 -2.89
C TYR A 147 -10.75 4.89 -3.60
N ARG A 148 -9.44 5.03 -3.76
CA ARG A 148 -8.56 3.98 -4.28
C ARG A 148 -7.30 3.82 -3.42
N LEU A 149 -6.80 2.59 -3.34
CA LEU A 149 -5.50 2.32 -2.74
C LEU A 149 -4.39 2.82 -3.67
N ALA A 150 -3.48 3.61 -3.14
CA ALA A 150 -2.33 4.17 -3.86
C ALA A 150 -1.05 3.91 -3.06
N PHE A 151 0.10 3.99 -3.72
CA PHE A 151 1.40 3.66 -3.11
C PHE A 151 2.43 4.71 -3.46
N ASN A 152 3.21 5.13 -2.46
CA ASN A 152 4.49 5.79 -2.66
C ASN A 152 5.59 4.73 -2.59
N TYR A 153 6.53 4.74 -3.54
CA TYR A 153 7.66 3.81 -3.54
C TYR A 153 8.95 4.52 -3.18
N TYR A 154 9.86 3.75 -2.57
CA TYR A 154 11.14 4.21 -2.09
C TYR A 154 12.20 3.15 -2.40
N PHE A 155 13.38 3.58 -2.84
CA PHE A 155 14.53 2.72 -2.97
C PHE A 155 15.46 2.97 -1.78
N PHE A 156 15.83 1.90 -1.09
CA PHE A 156 16.90 1.93 -0.09
C PHE A 156 18.18 1.44 -0.76
N LYS A 157 19.17 2.32 -0.88
CA LYS A 157 20.50 2.04 -1.46
C LYS A 157 21.55 2.89 -0.73
N ASP A 158 22.74 2.37 -0.53
CA ASP A 158 23.86 3.10 0.09
C ASP A 158 23.52 3.76 1.44
N GLY A 159 22.66 3.11 2.24
CA GLY A 159 22.22 3.61 3.54
C GLY A 159 21.22 4.77 3.47
N ARG A 160 20.71 5.12 2.28
CA ARG A 160 19.76 6.22 2.09
C ARG A 160 18.45 5.72 1.50
N LEU A 161 17.36 6.30 1.98
CA LEU A 161 16.03 6.08 1.43
C LEU A 161 15.67 7.21 0.45
N GLU A 162 15.46 6.86 -0.82
CA GLU A 162 15.12 7.81 -1.87
C GLU A 162 13.70 7.56 -2.40
N LYS A 163 12.86 8.60 -2.40
CA LYS A 163 11.49 8.50 -2.95
C LYS A 163 11.53 8.42 -4.47
N TYR A 164 10.85 7.41 -5.03
CA TYR A 164 10.72 7.23 -6.47
C TYR A 164 9.60 8.09 -7.05
N SER A 165 9.89 8.84 -8.12
CA SER A 165 8.94 9.76 -8.75
C SER A 165 7.93 9.11 -9.70
N LEU A 166 7.97 7.78 -9.87
CA LEU A 166 7.18 7.01 -10.85
C LEU A 166 7.55 7.26 -12.31
N LYS A 167 8.59 8.04 -12.59
CA LYS A 167 9.03 8.32 -13.97
C LYS A 167 10.06 7.29 -14.40
N LYS A 168 9.91 6.76 -15.62
CA LYS A 168 10.86 5.80 -16.20
C LYS A 168 12.32 6.27 -16.16
N LYS A 169 12.58 7.56 -16.44
CA LYS A 169 13.93 8.13 -16.37
C LYS A 169 14.52 8.02 -14.96
N ASP A 170 13.70 8.29 -13.95
CA ASP A 170 14.09 8.22 -12.54
C ASP A 170 14.36 6.78 -12.12
N LEU A 171 13.60 5.80 -12.65
CA LEU A 171 13.84 4.38 -12.40
C LEU A 171 15.26 3.95 -12.78
N PHE A 172 15.74 4.39 -13.94
CA PHE A 172 17.11 4.07 -14.38
C PHE A 172 18.17 4.78 -13.54
N THR A 173 17.90 5.99 -13.06
CA THR A 173 18.76 6.65 -12.06
C THR A 173 18.81 5.86 -10.74
N MET A 174 17.69 5.26 -10.32
CA MET A 174 17.61 4.46 -9.11
C MET A 174 18.28 3.09 -9.25
N LEU A 175 18.28 2.52 -10.46
CA LEU A 175 18.79 1.19 -10.80
C LEU A 175 19.91 1.27 -11.86
N PRO A 176 21.08 1.84 -11.53
CA PRO A 176 22.12 2.13 -12.51
C PRO A 176 22.84 0.87 -13.00
N GLY A 177 23.36 0.93 -14.23
CA GLY A 177 24.30 -0.07 -14.78
C GLY A 177 23.68 -1.17 -15.64
N TYR A 178 22.36 -1.38 -15.56
CA TYR A 178 21.65 -2.45 -16.29
C TYR A 178 20.42 -1.92 -17.05
N GLU A 179 20.51 -0.70 -17.60
CA GLU A 179 19.37 -0.02 -18.22
C GLU A 179 18.81 -0.79 -19.41
N ASP A 180 19.68 -1.36 -20.25
CA ASP A 180 19.28 -2.11 -21.45
C ASP A 180 18.59 -3.43 -21.08
N GLU A 181 19.13 -4.16 -20.10
CA GLU A 181 18.59 -5.41 -19.57
C GLU A 181 17.22 -5.17 -18.94
N ILE A 182 17.10 -4.16 -18.06
CA ILE A 182 15.83 -3.78 -17.43
C ILE A 182 14.80 -3.39 -18.51
N ASN A 183 15.20 -2.56 -19.48
CA ASN A 183 14.29 -2.11 -20.53
C ASN A 183 13.87 -3.26 -21.47
N LEU A 184 14.75 -4.23 -21.74
CA LEU A 184 14.40 -5.44 -22.46
C LEU A 184 13.43 -6.31 -21.64
N PHE A 185 13.71 -6.52 -20.36
CA PHE A 185 12.88 -7.30 -19.45
C PHE A 185 11.46 -6.74 -19.33
N MET A 186 11.34 -5.42 -19.15
CA MET A 186 10.05 -4.73 -19.13
C MET A 186 9.27 -4.93 -20.43
N ARG A 187 9.92 -4.79 -21.58
CA ARG A 187 9.26 -4.97 -22.89
C ARG A 187 8.79 -6.41 -23.10
N LYS A 188 9.64 -7.40 -22.82
CA LYS A 188 9.31 -8.82 -22.97
C LYS A 188 8.14 -9.24 -22.08
N ASN A 189 8.09 -8.72 -20.85
CA ASN A 189 7.08 -9.09 -19.86
C ASN A 189 5.89 -8.12 -19.78
N ARG A 190 5.85 -7.08 -20.63
CA ARG A 190 4.82 -6.02 -20.66
C ARG A 190 4.62 -5.35 -19.29
N LEU A 191 5.72 -5.04 -18.62
CA LEU A 191 5.72 -4.45 -17.28
C LEU A 191 5.65 -2.93 -17.34
N GLU A 192 4.89 -2.35 -16.43
CA GLU A 192 4.81 -0.90 -16.23
C GLU A 192 5.62 -0.47 -15.00
N HIS A 193 6.47 0.54 -15.19
CA HIS A 193 7.43 1.05 -14.22
C HIS A 193 6.81 1.79 -13.02
N ASP A 194 5.50 1.96 -12.98
CA ASP A 194 4.73 2.68 -11.97
C ASP A 194 3.68 1.81 -11.26
N ARG A 195 3.50 0.55 -11.67
CA ARG A 195 2.60 -0.41 -11.02
C ARG A 195 3.34 -1.22 -9.94
N ARG A 196 2.69 -1.44 -8.78
CA ARG A 196 3.29 -2.13 -7.62
C ARG A 196 3.93 -3.47 -7.96
N GLY A 197 3.15 -4.37 -8.55
CA GLY A 197 3.59 -5.73 -8.86
C GLY A 197 4.69 -5.75 -9.93
N ASP A 198 4.57 -4.88 -10.93
CA ASP A 198 5.54 -4.79 -12.02
C ASP A 198 6.86 -4.18 -11.53
N LEU A 199 6.80 -3.11 -10.73
CA LEU A 199 7.98 -2.48 -10.11
C LEU A 199 8.70 -3.43 -9.16
N LEU A 200 7.96 -4.24 -8.39
CA LEU A 200 8.53 -5.32 -7.59
C LEU A 200 9.30 -6.30 -8.48
N ARG A 201 8.68 -6.79 -9.56
CA ARG A 201 9.34 -7.73 -10.49
C ARG A 201 10.57 -7.14 -11.17
N ILE A 202 10.50 -5.87 -11.57
CA ILE A 202 11.63 -5.15 -12.18
C ILE A 202 12.78 -5.04 -11.18
N THR A 203 12.49 -4.65 -9.94
CA THR A 203 13.54 -4.48 -8.92
C THR A 203 14.13 -5.83 -8.50
N ALA A 204 13.31 -6.86 -8.36
CA ALA A 204 13.76 -8.22 -8.09
C ALA A 204 14.71 -8.71 -9.20
N TYR A 205 14.36 -8.50 -10.47
CA TYR A 205 15.23 -8.85 -11.59
C TYR A 205 16.55 -8.06 -11.59
N TYR A 206 16.52 -6.76 -11.28
CA TYR A 206 17.75 -5.98 -11.13
C TYR A 206 18.66 -6.53 -10.02
N ASN A 207 18.08 -6.93 -8.88
CA ASN A 207 18.83 -7.54 -7.79
C ASN A 207 19.47 -8.87 -8.21
N GLU A 208 18.81 -9.66 -9.05
CA GLU A 208 19.38 -10.89 -9.62
C GLU A 208 20.56 -10.63 -10.57
N LEU A 209 20.54 -9.53 -11.33
CA LEU A 209 21.62 -9.17 -12.26
C LEU A 209 22.91 -8.68 -11.57
N LYS A 210 22.76 -8.17 -10.34
CA LYS A 210 23.84 -7.57 -9.57
C LYS A 210 24.47 -8.53 -8.55
N ASN A 211 23.84 -9.69 -8.34
CA ASN A 211 24.40 -10.83 -7.61
C ASN A 211 25.36 -11.63 -8.53
#